data_AF-S4RVL6-F1
#
_entry.id   AF-S4RVL6-F1
#
_cell.length_a   1.000
_cell.length_b   1.000
_cell.length_c   1.000
_cell.angle_alpha   90.00
_cell.angle_beta   90.00
_cell.angle_gamma   90.00
#
_symmetry.space_group_name_H-M   'P 1'
#
loop_
_entity.id
_entity.type
_entity.pdbx_description
1 polymer ?
#
loop_
_entity_poly.entity_id
_entity_poly.type
_entity_poly.pdbx_seq_one_letter_code
_entity_poly.pdbx_strand_id
1 'polypeptide(L)'
;RMTRSETGRGGKEEQEEDGELEALSCVLYAFSDVEEVRRLLAALPGAASQPGDNEKITERFFLIMSKYQEQPHLLDPHLEWMLDLMLPMVRSEDSPDLMHITCKFLYIISKVRTYKPFIRLFPHEVADFEPVLALLEAQDPVDRETWQTRYILLLWLSMLSLIPFDLTRFDGALPGGASGTERKPVMERVLDVAKTYLVVTDLPRNAAATLVAKFVTRPDVKQKHLPHFMDWSLSALSSMEMGTLEQEARADGMLRSLAQMFKHGKRDDFLPHASVVLQCVVKCRLLEASNTNLRKLSIKLVQRIGLTFLKPKLAAWRYQRGSRSLLDNLQAPGQQQQQQQSPLIVSSQASAAPRANDDDDDEDDDIPEEMEGIIEHLLFGLKDKDTVVRWSAAKGIGRVTGRLQKDLADDVVASILECLSVGETNKAWHGGCLALAELGRRGLLLPSRLPDAIAEIIQ
;
A
#
# COMPACT_ATOMS: atom_id res chain seq x y z
N ARG A 1 49.51 -18.03 43.50
CA ARG A 1 49.38 -19.46 43.87
C ARG A 1 48.29 -19.52 44.94
N MET A 2 47.02 -19.61 44.55
CA MET A 2 46.24 -20.80 44.18
C MET A 2 45.64 -21.49 45.41
N THR A 3 44.32 -21.33 45.61
CA THR A 3 43.36 -22.39 45.97
C THR A 3 41.91 -21.89 45.86
N ARG A 4 41.02 -22.86 45.62
CA ARG A 4 39.57 -22.87 45.36
C ARG A 4 38.69 -22.70 46.61
N SER A 5 37.36 -22.58 46.36
CA SER A 5 36.13 -22.88 47.16
C SER A 5 35.28 -21.63 47.48
N GLU A 6 34.05 -21.47 46.95
CA GLU A 6 32.74 -22.03 47.41
C GLU A 6 32.46 -21.68 48.89
N THR A 7 31.36 -21.08 49.37
CA THR A 7 29.94 -20.90 48.96
C THR A 7 29.26 -19.92 49.95
N GLY A 8 28.12 -19.30 49.61
CA GLY A 8 27.02 -19.06 50.58
C GLY A 8 26.52 -17.64 50.89
N ARG A 9 25.39 -17.27 50.23
CA ARG A 9 24.16 -16.58 50.69
C ARG A 9 24.13 -15.39 51.68
N GLY A 10 23.29 -14.41 51.30
CA GLY A 10 22.57 -13.43 52.15
C GLY A 10 22.88 -11.98 51.69
N GLY A 11 21.98 -11.09 51.28
CA GLY A 11 20.55 -10.92 51.56
C GLY A 11 20.35 -9.67 52.42
N LYS A 12 20.04 -8.51 51.80
CA LYS A 12 19.33 -7.28 52.28
C LYS A 12 19.68 -6.10 51.35
N GLU A 13 18.72 -5.63 50.56
CA GLU A 13 17.83 -4.48 50.83
C GLU A 13 18.55 -3.12 50.73
N GLU A 14 18.34 -2.42 49.62
CA GLU A 14 18.40 -0.95 49.57
C GLU A 14 17.56 -0.41 48.40
N GLN A 15 16.35 0.02 48.79
CA GLN A 15 15.62 1.22 48.38
C GLN A 15 15.29 1.48 46.90
N GLU A 16 13.97 1.52 46.70
CA GLU A 16 13.19 2.16 45.65
C GLU A 16 13.67 3.59 45.39
N GLU A 17 14.07 3.87 44.14
CA GLU A 17 13.74 5.13 43.48
C GLU A 17 12.94 4.76 42.24
N ASP A 18 11.63 5.02 42.31
CA ASP A 18 10.71 5.12 41.19
C ASP A 18 11.25 6.19 40.22
N GLY A 19 12.13 5.77 39.32
CA GLY A 19 12.37 6.45 38.07
C GLY A 19 11.29 6.01 37.10
N GLU A 20 10.12 6.66 37.15
CA GLU A 20 9.20 6.72 36.03
C GLU A 20 10.02 7.08 34.78
N LEU A 21 10.39 6.07 34.00
CA LEU A 21 10.70 6.23 32.60
C LEU A 21 9.36 6.56 31.93
N GLU A 22 8.90 7.78 32.14
CA GLU A 22 8.11 8.49 31.15
C GLU A 22 8.90 8.39 29.86
N ALA A 23 8.54 7.40 29.04
CA ALA A 23 8.70 7.51 27.62
C ALA A 23 7.89 8.74 27.20
N LEU A 24 8.50 9.92 27.35
CA LEU A 24 8.11 11.14 26.69
C LEU A 24 8.09 10.81 25.21
N SER A 25 6.93 10.36 24.73
CA SER A 25 6.56 10.62 23.36
C SER A 25 6.70 12.13 23.23
N CYS A 26 7.78 12.60 22.60
CA CYS A 26 7.92 13.99 22.22
C CYS A 26 6.83 14.29 21.20
N VAL A 27 5.61 14.50 21.67
CA VAL A 27 4.48 14.95 20.89
C VAL A 27 4.84 16.36 20.45
N LEU A 28 5.23 16.51 19.20
CA LEU A 28 5.45 17.81 18.59
C LEU A 28 4.08 18.44 18.34
N TYR A 29 3.94 19.71 18.73
CA TYR A 29 2.68 20.45 18.55
C TYR A 29 2.56 21.09 17.16
N ALA A 30 3.69 21.40 16.53
CA ALA A 30 3.75 22.06 15.23
C ALA A 30 5.09 21.76 14.53
N PHE A 31 5.16 22.06 13.24
CA PHE A 31 6.40 22.09 12.49
C PHE A 31 7.19 23.36 12.87
N SER A 32 8.20 23.21 13.73
CA SER A 32 8.96 24.35 14.30
C SER A 32 10.19 24.74 13.50
N ASP A 33 10.65 23.91 12.56
CA ASP A 33 11.85 24.15 11.76
C ASP A 33 11.57 24.94 10.45
N VAL A 34 10.47 25.72 10.38
CA VAL A 34 10.01 26.40 9.14
C VAL A 34 11.07 27.34 8.57
N GLU A 35 11.61 28.26 9.39
CA GLU A 35 12.60 29.24 8.92
C GLU A 35 13.91 28.56 8.49
N GLU A 36 14.29 27.48 9.17
CA GLU A 36 15.48 26.72 8.81
C GLU A 36 15.29 26.00 7.47
N VAL A 37 14.14 25.34 7.26
CA VAL A 37 13.86 24.71 5.96
C VAL A 37 13.79 25.73 4.83
N ARG A 38 13.18 26.90 5.04
CA ARG A 38 13.22 27.99 4.04
C ARG A 38 14.65 28.39 3.67
N ARG A 39 15.53 28.53 4.66
CA ARG A 39 16.95 28.85 4.42
C ARG A 39 17.67 27.74 3.65
N LEU A 40 17.44 26.48 3.99
CA LEU A 40 18.05 25.34 3.29
C LEU A 40 17.59 25.28 1.83
N LEU A 41 16.28 25.45 1.57
CA LEU A 41 15.74 25.47 0.20
C LEU A 41 16.29 26.64 -0.62
N ALA A 42 16.41 27.83 -0.02
CA ALA A 42 16.99 28.99 -0.69
C ALA A 42 18.49 28.82 -1.02
N ALA A 43 19.21 27.99 -0.27
CA ALA A 43 20.63 27.72 -0.48
C ALA A 43 20.92 26.63 -1.54
N LEU A 44 19.89 25.91 -2.03
CA LEU A 44 20.06 24.82 -3.00
C LEU A 44 20.82 25.21 -4.27
N PRO A 45 20.55 26.37 -4.94
CA PRO A 45 21.27 26.75 -6.16
C PRO A 45 22.77 26.90 -5.96
N GLY A 46 23.20 27.47 -4.82
CA GLY A 46 24.63 27.59 -4.49
C GLY A 46 25.27 26.25 -4.15
N ALA A 47 24.54 25.40 -3.42
CA ALA A 47 25.01 24.09 -3.00
C ALA A 47 25.15 23.09 -4.14
N ALA A 48 24.33 23.22 -5.19
CA ALA A 48 24.42 22.38 -6.39
C ALA A 48 25.81 22.44 -7.06
N SER A 49 26.49 23.58 -6.97
CA SER A 49 27.82 23.78 -7.58
C SER A 49 28.99 23.26 -6.73
N GLN A 50 28.75 22.87 -5.46
CA GLN A 50 29.80 22.51 -4.50
C GLN A 50 29.43 21.21 -3.74
N PRO A 51 30.10 20.07 -4.02
CA PRO A 51 29.74 18.78 -3.44
C PRO A 51 29.71 18.76 -1.90
N GLY A 52 30.67 19.43 -1.25
CA GLY A 52 30.76 19.47 0.21
C GLY A 52 29.63 20.25 0.88
N ASP A 53 29.06 21.26 0.21
CA ASP A 53 27.93 22.02 0.74
C ASP A 53 26.60 21.31 0.45
N ASN A 54 26.50 20.62 -0.69
CA ASN A 54 25.38 19.72 -1.02
C ASN A 54 25.19 18.66 0.06
N GLU A 55 26.25 17.95 0.45
CA GLU A 55 26.16 16.89 1.46
C GLU A 55 25.68 17.44 2.82
N LYS A 56 26.27 18.54 3.29
CA LYS A 56 25.90 19.18 4.57
C LYS A 56 24.44 19.65 4.58
N ILE A 57 23.99 20.32 3.53
CA ILE A 57 22.63 20.85 3.44
C ILE A 57 21.62 19.71 3.33
N THR A 58 21.95 18.67 2.56
CA THR A 58 21.12 17.47 2.46
C THR A 58 21.01 16.74 3.80
N GLU A 59 22.13 16.52 4.49
CA GLU A 59 22.14 15.87 5.79
C GLU A 59 21.33 16.67 6.82
N ARG A 60 21.53 17.99 6.86
CA ARG A 60 20.77 18.87 7.76
C ARG A 60 19.27 18.81 7.48
N PHE A 61 18.88 18.86 6.20
CA PHE A 61 17.48 18.74 5.81
C PHE A 61 16.89 17.36 6.18
N PHE A 62 17.65 16.28 5.96
CA PHE A 62 17.25 14.94 6.35
C PHE A 62 17.03 14.82 7.86
N LEU A 63 17.93 15.39 8.68
CA LEU A 63 17.81 15.39 10.13
C LEU A 63 16.56 16.13 10.60
N ILE A 64 16.26 17.30 10.01
CA ILE A 64 15.04 18.05 10.32
C ILE A 64 13.80 17.22 9.98
N MET A 65 13.73 16.70 8.75
CA MET A 65 12.56 15.94 8.28
C MET A 65 12.34 14.66 9.10
N SER A 66 13.42 14.00 9.53
CA SER A 66 13.35 12.77 10.33
C SER A 66 12.71 12.97 11.70
N LYS A 67 12.75 14.18 12.29
CA LYS A 67 12.05 14.50 13.56
C LYS A 67 10.54 14.27 13.45
N TYR A 68 9.98 14.44 12.26
CA TYR A 68 8.54 14.38 12.01
C TYR A 68 8.07 13.01 11.51
N GLN A 69 8.94 11.98 11.50
CA GLN A 69 8.61 10.67 10.96
C GLN A 69 7.46 9.97 11.71
N GLU A 70 7.36 10.14 13.02
CA GLU A 70 6.28 9.56 13.84
C GLU A 70 4.99 10.39 13.77
N GLN A 71 5.08 11.69 13.49
CA GLN A 71 3.95 12.62 13.35
C GLN A 71 3.97 13.36 12.00
N PRO A 72 3.91 12.65 10.86
CA PRO A 72 4.13 13.24 9.54
C PRO A 72 3.02 14.20 9.09
N HIS A 73 1.86 14.13 9.74
CA HIS A 73 0.72 15.03 9.49
C HIS A 73 1.03 16.49 9.85
N LEU A 74 2.02 16.74 10.72
CA LEU A 74 2.47 18.09 11.05
C LEU A 74 3.10 18.82 9.85
N LEU A 75 3.54 18.08 8.83
CA LEU A 75 4.10 18.65 7.60
C LEU A 75 3.01 19.13 6.63
N ASP A 76 1.76 18.64 6.74
CA ASP A 76 0.70 18.85 5.73
C ASP A 76 0.49 20.32 5.34
N PRO A 77 0.40 21.28 6.30
CA PRO A 77 0.22 22.69 5.97
C PRO A 77 1.41 23.32 5.25
N HIS A 78 2.55 22.63 5.22
CA HIS A 78 3.81 23.16 4.72
C HIS A 78 4.29 22.53 3.41
N LEU A 79 3.68 21.43 2.96
CA LEU A 79 4.12 20.71 1.76
C LEU A 79 3.95 21.54 0.49
N GLU A 80 2.87 22.31 0.39
CA GLU A 80 2.54 23.10 -0.80
C GLU A 80 3.60 24.17 -1.09
N TRP A 81 3.87 25.06 -0.12
CA TRP A 81 4.89 26.10 -0.32
C TRP A 81 6.30 25.52 -0.50
N MET A 82 6.62 24.38 0.13
CA MET A 82 7.91 23.71 -0.09
C MET A 82 8.02 23.25 -1.54
N LEU A 83 6.97 22.62 -2.06
CA LEU A 83 6.92 22.14 -3.44
C LEU A 83 7.00 23.30 -4.43
N ASP A 84 6.27 24.39 -4.20
CA ASP A 84 6.28 25.58 -5.06
C ASP A 84 7.67 26.22 -5.19
N LEU A 85 8.46 26.21 -4.10
CA LEU A 85 9.85 26.68 -4.15
C LEU A 85 10.74 25.75 -4.98
N MET A 86 10.51 24.44 -4.92
CA MET A 86 11.38 23.42 -5.54
C MET A 86 11.05 23.13 -7.00
N LEU A 87 9.78 23.21 -7.42
CA LEU A 87 9.36 22.90 -8.79
C LEU A 87 10.11 23.69 -9.87
N PRO A 88 10.32 25.02 -9.74
CA PRO A 88 11.13 25.77 -10.71
C PRO A 88 12.57 25.26 -10.81
N MET A 89 13.16 24.78 -9.72
CA MET A 89 14.52 24.24 -9.70
C MET A 89 14.60 22.88 -10.41
N VAL A 90 13.55 22.05 -10.33
CA VAL A 90 13.45 20.78 -11.06
C VAL A 90 13.29 21.03 -12.57
N ARG A 91 12.53 22.06 -12.95
CA ARG A 91 12.31 22.43 -14.36
C ARG A 91 13.50 23.16 -14.99
N SER A 92 14.52 23.52 -14.21
CA SER A 92 15.68 24.25 -14.71
C SER A 92 16.57 23.34 -15.56
N GLU A 93 16.60 23.58 -16.88
CA GLU A 93 17.48 22.85 -17.81
C GLU A 93 18.96 23.26 -17.65
N ASP A 94 19.22 24.42 -17.03
CA ASP A 94 20.55 25.02 -16.95
C ASP A 94 21.50 24.31 -15.97
N SER A 95 20.98 23.50 -15.05
CA SER A 95 21.78 22.81 -14.03
C SER A 95 21.20 21.43 -13.65
N PRO A 96 21.71 20.34 -14.26
CA PRO A 96 21.36 18.98 -13.88
C PRO A 96 21.60 18.70 -12.39
N ASP A 97 22.71 19.19 -11.83
CA ASP A 97 23.03 19.01 -10.41
C ASP A 97 21.98 19.64 -9.48
N LEU A 98 21.45 20.81 -9.84
CA LEU A 98 20.37 21.47 -9.12
C LEU A 98 19.07 20.66 -9.18
N MET A 99 18.74 20.10 -10.34
CA MET A 99 17.59 19.20 -10.48
C MET A 99 17.76 17.96 -9.58
N HIS A 100 18.94 17.33 -9.59
CA HIS A 100 19.23 16.12 -8.81
C HIS A 100 19.15 16.35 -7.30
N ILE A 101 19.78 17.41 -6.77
CA ILE A 101 19.70 17.73 -5.33
C ILE A 101 18.26 18.10 -4.92
N THR A 102 17.53 18.83 -5.77
CA THR A 102 16.14 19.18 -5.51
C THR A 102 15.25 17.94 -5.46
N CYS A 103 15.43 17.00 -6.40
CA CYS A 103 14.70 15.74 -6.38
C CYS A 103 15.07 14.87 -5.17
N LYS A 104 16.30 14.95 -4.66
CA LYS A 104 16.70 14.31 -3.40
C LYS A 104 15.91 14.87 -2.21
N PHE A 105 15.70 16.18 -2.15
CA PHE A 105 14.87 16.84 -1.12
C PHE A 105 13.40 16.43 -1.24
N LEU A 106 12.85 16.46 -2.45
CA LEU A 106 11.48 15.99 -2.72
C LEU A 106 11.30 14.52 -2.32
N TYR A 107 12.31 13.68 -2.58
CA TYR A 107 12.29 12.29 -2.12
C TYR A 107 12.26 12.18 -0.60
N ILE A 108 13.08 12.93 0.13
CA ILE A 108 13.09 12.95 1.60
C ILE A 108 11.70 13.32 2.14
N ILE A 109 11.08 14.37 1.61
CA ILE A 109 9.72 14.77 2.00
C ILE A 109 8.73 13.63 1.72
N SER A 110 8.78 13.06 0.51
CA SER A 110 7.89 11.98 0.11
C SER A 110 8.06 10.73 0.98
N LYS A 111 9.26 10.48 1.51
CA LYS A 111 9.56 9.35 2.40
C LYS A 111 8.97 9.58 3.78
N VAL A 112 9.17 10.76 4.38
CA VAL A 112 8.67 11.09 5.73
C VAL A 112 7.15 11.20 5.74
N ARG A 113 6.58 11.97 4.81
CA ARG A 113 5.12 12.17 4.75
C ARG A 113 4.35 10.95 4.24
N THR A 114 5.02 10.06 3.52
CA THR A 114 4.45 9.11 2.54
C THR A 114 4.17 9.75 1.18
N TYR A 115 4.59 9.07 0.11
CA TYR A 115 4.43 9.59 -1.24
C TYR A 115 2.96 9.78 -1.65
N LYS A 116 2.00 8.99 -1.14
CA LYS A 116 0.61 9.01 -1.64
C LYS A 116 -0.13 10.33 -1.43
N PRO A 117 -0.08 10.99 -0.26
CA PRO A 117 -0.62 12.34 -0.13
C PRO A 117 0.23 13.36 -0.89
N PHE A 118 1.56 13.23 -0.80
CA PHE A 118 2.50 14.17 -1.40
C PHE A 118 2.37 14.27 -2.94
N ILE A 119 2.23 13.15 -3.66
CA ILE A 119 2.10 13.16 -5.12
C ILE A 119 0.88 13.96 -5.60
N ARG A 120 -0.16 14.11 -4.77
CA ARG A 120 -1.38 14.85 -5.16
C ARG A 120 -1.13 16.36 -5.26
N LEU A 121 -0.04 16.84 -4.68
CA LEU A 121 0.35 18.25 -4.72
C LEU A 121 1.10 18.61 -6.01
N PHE A 122 1.61 17.61 -6.76
CA PHE A 122 2.28 17.90 -8.02
C PHE A 122 1.30 18.52 -9.04
N PRO A 123 1.78 19.49 -9.83
CA PRO A 123 0.98 20.09 -10.87
C PRO A 123 0.63 19.04 -11.92
N HIS A 124 -0.60 19.13 -12.42
CA HIS A 124 -1.20 18.20 -13.37
C HIS A 124 -1.64 18.95 -14.64
N GLU A 125 -0.78 19.84 -15.11
CA GLU A 125 -1.01 20.68 -16.28
C GLU A 125 -0.48 20.03 -17.55
N VAL A 126 -1.13 20.32 -18.68
CA VAL A 126 -0.70 19.82 -20.01
C VAL A 126 0.71 20.31 -20.36
N ALA A 127 1.06 21.52 -19.92
CA ALA A 127 2.37 22.13 -20.17
C ALA A 127 3.53 21.34 -19.52
N ASP A 128 3.28 20.59 -18.44
CA ASP A 128 4.29 19.82 -17.73
C ASP A 128 4.52 18.43 -18.31
N PHE A 129 3.60 17.92 -19.13
CA PHE A 129 3.64 16.53 -19.58
C PHE A 129 4.92 16.21 -20.38
N GLU A 130 5.15 17.00 -21.44
CA GLU A 130 6.27 16.77 -22.34
C GLU A 130 7.63 17.08 -21.69
N PRO A 131 7.81 18.19 -20.96
CA PRO A 131 9.06 18.46 -20.24
C PRO A 131 9.43 17.35 -19.24
N VAL A 132 8.47 16.88 -18.43
CA VAL A 132 8.75 15.82 -17.44
C VAL A 132 9.08 14.50 -18.11
N LEU A 133 8.42 14.16 -19.22
CA LEU A 133 8.75 12.98 -20.00
C LEU A 133 10.15 13.08 -20.61
N ALA A 134 10.50 14.22 -21.21
CA ALA A 134 11.82 14.45 -21.79
C ALA A 134 12.95 14.39 -20.73
N LEU A 135 12.75 15.01 -19.56
CA LEU A 135 13.69 14.92 -18.44
C LEU A 135 13.94 13.48 -18.02
N LEU A 136 12.88 12.65 -17.98
CA LEU A 136 12.95 11.25 -17.59
C LEU A 136 13.61 10.36 -18.66
N GLU A 137 13.38 10.65 -19.94
CA GLU A 137 14.04 10.00 -21.08
C GLU A 137 15.55 10.32 -21.13
N ALA A 138 15.96 11.49 -20.65
CA ALA A 138 17.36 11.89 -20.56
C ALA A 138 18.13 11.24 -19.40
N GLN A 139 17.45 10.58 -18.44
CA GLN A 139 18.11 9.95 -17.31
C GLN A 139 18.70 8.58 -17.68
N ASP A 140 19.85 8.25 -17.10
CA ASP A 140 20.41 6.89 -17.16
C ASP A 140 19.65 5.97 -16.19
N PRO A 141 19.03 4.87 -16.64
CA PRO A 141 18.33 3.93 -15.75
C PRO A 141 19.23 3.16 -14.78
N VAL A 142 20.54 3.06 -15.06
CA VAL A 142 21.49 2.25 -14.29
C VAL A 142 22.30 3.09 -13.29
N ASP A 143 22.28 4.42 -13.43
CA ASP A 143 23.00 5.32 -12.53
C ASP A 143 22.54 5.12 -11.07
N ARG A 144 23.49 4.98 -10.15
CA ARG A 144 23.20 4.70 -8.74
C ARG A 144 23.13 5.97 -7.89
N GLU A 145 23.56 7.11 -8.41
CA GLU A 145 23.67 8.34 -7.63
C GLU A 145 22.38 9.16 -7.68
N THR A 146 21.72 9.21 -8.84
CA THR A 146 20.57 10.10 -9.08
C THR A 146 19.21 9.41 -9.10
N TRP A 147 19.10 8.18 -8.57
CA TRP A 147 17.85 7.41 -8.60
C TRP A 147 16.64 8.16 -7.99
N GLN A 148 16.85 9.08 -7.04
CA GLN A 148 15.80 9.92 -6.45
C GLN A 148 15.14 10.82 -7.50
N THR A 149 15.91 11.30 -8.47
CA THR A 149 15.43 12.07 -9.63
C THR A 149 14.44 11.23 -10.42
N ARG A 150 14.85 10.02 -10.83
CA ARG A 150 14.01 9.10 -11.59
C ARG A 150 12.75 8.73 -10.82
N TYR A 151 12.88 8.49 -9.51
CA TYR A 151 11.74 8.21 -8.64
C TYR A 151 10.72 9.35 -8.61
N ILE A 152 11.15 10.59 -8.41
CA ILE A 152 10.27 11.76 -8.35
C ILE A 152 9.64 12.06 -9.71
N LEU A 153 10.41 12.02 -10.80
CA LEU A 153 9.90 12.23 -12.14
C LEU A 153 8.86 11.16 -12.54
N LEU A 154 9.09 9.89 -12.20
CA LEU A 154 8.10 8.82 -12.42
C LEU A 154 6.81 9.05 -11.63
N LEU A 155 6.91 9.53 -10.38
CA LEU A 155 5.73 9.87 -9.59
C LEU A 155 4.98 11.08 -10.16
N TRP A 156 5.69 12.10 -10.63
CA TRP A 156 5.09 13.27 -11.26
C TRP A 156 4.41 12.88 -12.58
N LEU A 157 5.08 12.10 -13.44
CA LEU A 157 4.49 11.57 -14.67
C LEU A 157 3.25 10.71 -14.39
N SER A 158 3.22 9.99 -13.25
CA SER A 158 2.02 9.25 -12.83
C SER A 158 0.82 10.16 -12.56
N MET A 159 1.05 11.40 -12.12
CA MET A 159 -0.01 12.39 -11.91
C MET A 159 -0.43 13.06 -13.21
N LEU A 160 0.55 13.39 -14.06
CA LEU A 160 0.31 13.92 -15.41
C LEU A 160 -0.47 12.93 -16.29
N SER A 161 -0.31 11.63 -16.05
CA SER A 161 -1.12 10.57 -16.66
C SER A 161 -2.60 10.60 -16.23
N LEU A 162 -3.05 11.49 -15.35
CA LEU A 162 -4.47 11.65 -14.99
C LEU A 162 -5.15 12.85 -15.66
N ILE A 163 -4.44 13.59 -16.52
CA ILE A 163 -5.00 14.72 -17.27
C ILE A 163 -6.23 14.28 -18.08
N PRO A 164 -7.34 15.06 -18.08
CA PRO A 164 -8.63 14.67 -18.67
C PRO A 164 -8.71 14.90 -20.19
N PHE A 165 -7.59 14.79 -20.91
CA PHE A 165 -7.51 14.93 -22.37
C PHE A 165 -6.83 13.72 -22.98
N ASP A 166 -7.23 13.38 -24.21
CA ASP A 166 -6.63 12.28 -24.98
C ASP A 166 -5.14 12.55 -25.24
N LEU A 167 -4.27 11.60 -24.91
CA LEU A 167 -2.83 11.77 -25.06
C LEU A 167 -2.38 11.87 -26.52
N THR A 168 -3.20 11.42 -27.48
CA THR A 168 -2.92 11.63 -28.92
C THR A 168 -2.79 13.11 -29.30
N ARG A 169 -3.29 14.03 -28.48
CA ARG A 169 -3.13 15.47 -28.69
C ARG A 169 -1.68 15.94 -28.55
N PHE A 170 -0.84 15.22 -27.83
CA PHE A 170 0.59 15.54 -27.72
C PHE A 170 1.38 15.09 -28.95
N ASP A 171 0.78 14.27 -29.83
CA ASP A 171 1.39 13.82 -31.08
C ASP A 171 1.21 14.86 -32.23
N GLY A 172 0.59 16.02 -31.94
CA GLY A 172 0.36 17.10 -32.90
C GLY A 172 1.65 17.82 -33.32
N ALA A 173 1.82 17.96 -34.64
CA ALA A 173 3.00 18.48 -35.35
C ALA A 173 4.24 17.56 -35.26
N LEU A 174 4.23 16.50 -36.07
CA LEU A 174 5.43 15.74 -36.46
C LEU A 174 6.03 16.25 -37.79
N PRO A 175 6.69 17.43 -37.88
CA PRO A 175 7.83 17.53 -38.77
C PRO A 175 8.97 16.76 -38.11
N GLY A 176 9.46 15.72 -38.80
CA GLY A 176 10.64 14.97 -38.36
C GLY A 176 11.74 15.93 -37.91
N GLY A 177 12.28 15.69 -36.71
CA GLY A 177 13.54 16.31 -36.33
C GLY A 177 14.59 16.04 -37.40
N ALA A 178 15.67 16.83 -37.42
CA ALA A 178 16.73 16.86 -38.44
C ALA A 178 17.40 15.51 -38.80
N SER A 179 16.95 14.39 -38.22
CA SER A 179 17.40 13.01 -38.41
C SER A 179 16.45 12.13 -39.25
N GLY A 180 15.30 12.60 -39.72
CA GLY A 180 14.39 11.79 -40.55
C GLY A 180 13.78 10.56 -39.85
N THR A 181 13.92 10.46 -38.53
CA THR A 181 13.27 9.44 -37.70
C THR A 181 11.93 9.98 -37.19
N GLU A 182 10.84 9.28 -37.51
CA GLU A 182 9.52 9.57 -36.94
C GLU A 182 9.61 9.47 -35.42
N ARG A 183 9.23 10.55 -34.72
CA ARG A 183 9.17 10.55 -33.26
C ARG A 183 8.05 9.60 -32.83
N LYS A 184 8.38 8.64 -31.95
CA LYS A 184 7.39 7.69 -31.42
C LYS A 184 6.20 8.44 -30.78
N PRO A 185 4.97 7.92 -30.90
CA PRO A 185 3.81 8.46 -30.19
C PRO A 185 4.06 8.58 -28.68
N VAL A 186 3.49 9.61 -28.06
CA VAL A 186 3.68 9.88 -26.62
C VAL A 186 3.29 8.68 -25.75
N MET A 187 2.25 7.94 -26.14
CA MET A 187 1.80 6.78 -25.39
C MET A 187 2.85 5.66 -25.38
N GLU A 188 3.53 5.45 -26.51
CA GLU A 188 4.61 4.47 -26.63
C GLU A 188 5.84 4.90 -25.84
N ARG A 189 6.21 6.19 -25.90
CA ARG A 189 7.30 6.76 -25.11
C ARG A 189 7.11 6.56 -23.61
N VAL A 190 5.90 6.86 -23.10
CA VAL A 190 5.57 6.64 -21.68
C VAL A 190 5.65 5.15 -21.31
N LEU A 191 5.20 4.25 -22.19
CA LEU A 191 5.31 2.80 -21.96
C LEU A 191 6.75 2.30 -21.99
N ASP A 192 7.59 2.79 -22.90
CA ASP A 192 9.00 2.44 -22.98
C ASP A 192 9.73 2.86 -21.70
N VAL A 193 9.51 4.09 -21.25
CA VAL A 193 10.01 4.59 -19.96
C VAL A 193 9.53 3.70 -18.82
N ALA A 194 8.22 3.42 -18.75
CA ALA A 194 7.66 2.60 -17.70
C ALA A 194 8.24 1.18 -17.67
N LYS A 195 8.36 0.51 -18.82
CA LYS A 195 8.94 -0.83 -18.94
C LYS A 195 10.42 -0.84 -18.54
N THR A 196 11.17 0.19 -18.94
CA THR A 196 12.58 0.36 -18.57
C THR A 196 12.73 0.42 -17.05
N TYR A 197 11.94 1.27 -16.40
CA TYR A 197 12.02 1.43 -14.95
C TYR A 197 11.30 0.33 -14.15
N LEU A 198 10.50 -0.55 -14.77
CA LEU A 198 9.90 -1.66 -14.04
C LEU A 198 10.87 -2.80 -13.75
N VAL A 199 11.99 -2.88 -14.47
CA VAL A 199 12.96 -3.98 -14.35
C VAL A 199 14.25 -3.59 -13.62
N VAL A 200 14.38 -2.33 -13.19
CA VAL A 200 15.52 -1.87 -12.39
C VAL A 200 15.49 -2.45 -10.97
N THR A 201 16.66 -2.53 -10.33
CA THR A 201 16.82 -3.13 -9.00
C THR A 201 16.52 -2.16 -7.85
N ASP A 202 16.44 -0.86 -8.13
CA ASP A 202 16.29 0.22 -7.15
C ASP A 202 14.82 0.67 -6.94
N LEU A 203 14.64 1.74 -6.17
CA LEU A 203 13.32 2.26 -5.77
C LEU A 203 12.45 2.87 -6.90
N PRO A 204 13.00 3.50 -7.96
CA PRO A 204 12.26 3.91 -9.16
C PRO A 204 11.28 2.86 -9.70
N ARG A 205 11.59 1.56 -9.57
CA ARG A 205 10.66 0.46 -9.88
C ARG A 205 9.28 0.61 -9.25
N ASN A 206 9.22 1.06 -8.01
CA ASN A 206 7.96 1.27 -7.29
C ASN A 206 7.14 2.43 -7.88
N ALA A 207 7.83 3.50 -8.30
CA ALA A 207 7.20 4.65 -8.94
C ALA A 207 6.72 4.29 -10.36
N ALA A 208 7.51 3.53 -11.12
CA ALA A 208 7.13 3.02 -12.44
C ALA A 208 5.85 2.16 -12.38
N ALA A 209 5.73 1.27 -11.40
CA ALA A 209 4.51 0.49 -11.19
C ALA A 209 3.28 1.38 -10.88
N THR A 210 3.49 2.53 -10.24
CA THR A 210 2.43 3.52 -9.96
C THR A 210 2.05 4.28 -11.23
N LEU A 211 3.03 4.68 -12.03
CA LEU A 211 2.84 5.29 -13.35
C LEU A 211 2.00 4.39 -14.25
N VAL A 212 2.45 3.15 -14.49
CA VAL A 212 1.75 2.19 -15.34
C VAL A 212 0.30 2.03 -14.91
N ALA A 213 0.06 1.76 -13.62
CA ALA A 213 -1.29 1.47 -13.15
C ALA A 213 -2.28 2.60 -13.39
N LYS A 214 -1.83 3.87 -13.35
CA LYS A 214 -2.67 5.02 -13.70
C LYS A 214 -2.76 5.22 -15.21
N PHE A 215 -1.66 5.04 -15.93
CA PHE A 215 -1.55 5.26 -17.36
C PHE A 215 -2.35 4.23 -18.19
N VAL A 216 -2.13 2.92 -17.96
CA VAL A 216 -2.79 1.86 -18.77
C VAL A 216 -4.27 1.67 -18.44
N THR A 217 -4.74 2.24 -17.33
CA THR A 217 -6.16 2.22 -16.95
C THR A 217 -6.92 3.44 -17.47
N ARG A 218 -6.26 4.39 -18.13
CA ARG A 218 -6.92 5.52 -18.79
C ARG A 218 -7.80 5.03 -19.96
N PRO A 219 -8.96 5.66 -20.23
CA PRO A 219 -9.86 5.24 -21.30
C PRO A 219 -9.23 5.19 -22.70
N ASP A 220 -8.41 6.18 -23.06
CA ASP A 220 -7.73 6.34 -24.36
C ASP A 220 -6.58 5.34 -24.56
N VAL A 221 -5.88 4.99 -23.47
CA VAL A 221 -4.74 4.05 -23.49
C VAL A 221 -5.20 2.59 -23.38
N LYS A 222 -6.19 2.33 -22.51
CA LYS A 222 -6.63 0.99 -22.12
C LYS A 222 -6.92 0.10 -23.33
N GLN A 223 -7.70 0.59 -24.29
CA GLN A 223 -8.14 -0.21 -25.44
C GLN A 223 -6.98 -0.71 -26.30
N LYS A 224 -5.91 0.09 -26.42
CA LYS A 224 -4.77 -0.22 -27.29
C LYS A 224 -3.64 -0.94 -26.56
N HIS A 225 -3.38 -0.60 -25.30
CA HIS A 225 -2.14 -1.00 -24.64
C HIS A 225 -2.32 -1.91 -23.42
N LEU A 226 -3.53 -2.00 -22.83
CA LEU A 226 -3.73 -2.84 -21.63
C LEU A 226 -3.44 -4.33 -21.90
N PRO A 227 -4.00 -4.98 -22.96
CA PRO A 227 -3.74 -6.40 -23.22
C PRO A 227 -2.26 -6.69 -23.46
N HIS A 228 -1.61 -5.91 -24.33
CA HIS A 228 -0.18 -6.06 -24.61
C HIS A 228 0.71 -5.87 -23.38
N PHE A 229 0.35 -4.95 -22.48
CA PHE A 229 1.09 -4.77 -21.23
C PHE A 229 0.88 -5.95 -20.27
N MET A 230 -0.35 -6.50 -20.20
CA MET A 230 -0.61 -7.72 -19.43
C MET A 230 0.20 -8.90 -19.97
N ASP A 231 0.17 -9.15 -21.27
CA ASP A 231 0.91 -10.25 -21.91
C ASP A 231 2.42 -10.14 -21.65
N TRP A 232 2.97 -8.94 -21.76
CA TRP A 232 4.38 -8.69 -21.43
C TRP A 232 4.69 -9.00 -19.96
N SER A 233 3.80 -8.58 -19.05
CA SER A 233 3.98 -8.82 -17.60
C SER A 233 3.87 -10.30 -17.23
N LEU A 234 2.91 -11.02 -17.82
CA LEU A 234 2.68 -12.44 -17.58
C LEU A 234 3.77 -13.31 -18.21
N SER A 235 4.26 -12.93 -19.39
CA SER A 235 5.40 -13.60 -20.03
C SER A 235 6.66 -13.46 -19.18
N ALA A 236 6.93 -12.24 -18.68
CA ALA A 236 8.08 -11.98 -17.81
C ALA A 236 8.01 -12.74 -16.47
N LEU A 237 6.82 -12.94 -15.90
CA LEU A 237 6.61 -13.76 -14.71
C LEU A 237 6.73 -15.26 -15.01
N SER A 238 6.24 -15.71 -16.16
CA SER A 238 6.26 -17.14 -16.52
C SER A 238 7.65 -17.63 -16.92
N SER A 239 8.48 -16.74 -17.48
CA SER A 239 9.86 -17.04 -17.88
C SER A 239 10.88 -16.79 -16.77
N MET A 240 10.44 -16.46 -15.56
CA MET A 240 11.37 -16.14 -14.48
C MET A 240 11.96 -17.43 -13.90
N GLU A 241 13.27 -17.41 -13.70
CA GLU A 241 13.95 -18.39 -12.85
C GLU A 241 14.26 -17.69 -11.53
N MET A 242 13.93 -18.34 -10.41
CA MET A 242 14.23 -17.77 -9.09
C MET A 242 15.72 -17.98 -8.79
N GLY A 243 16.43 -16.92 -8.43
CA GLY A 243 17.83 -17.04 -7.97
C GLY A 243 18.72 -15.82 -8.17
N THR A 244 18.42 -14.95 -9.14
CA THR A 244 19.20 -13.72 -9.35
C THR A 244 18.45 -12.46 -8.88
N LEU A 245 19.20 -11.46 -8.41
CA LEU A 245 18.64 -10.18 -7.96
C LEU A 245 17.85 -9.47 -9.08
N GLU A 246 18.30 -9.59 -10.33
CA GLU A 246 17.66 -8.97 -11.49
C GLU A 246 16.32 -9.64 -11.84
N GLN A 247 16.25 -10.98 -11.78
CA GLN A 247 15.00 -11.72 -11.99
C GLN A 247 14.01 -11.43 -10.87
N GLU A 248 14.46 -11.37 -9.62
CA GLU A 248 13.61 -10.97 -8.49
C GLU A 248 13.11 -9.52 -8.61
N ALA A 249 13.98 -8.61 -9.05
CA ALA A 249 13.60 -7.22 -9.31
C ALA A 249 12.54 -7.11 -10.41
N ARG A 250 12.73 -7.82 -11.52
CA ARG A 250 11.76 -7.90 -12.62
C ARG A 250 10.42 -8.47 -12.13
N ALA A 251 10.43 -9.56 -11.36
CA ALA A 251 9.22 -10.15 -10.79
C ALA A 251 8.50 -9.19 -9.82
N ASP A 252 9.24 -8.46 -8.97
CA ASP A 252 8.66 -7.45 -8.09
C ASP A 252 7.96 -6.35 -8.89
N GLY A 253 8.61 -5.86 -9.96
CA GLY A 253 8.04 -4.88 -10.87
C GLY A 253 6.71 -5.34 -11.47
N MET A 254 6.67 -6.56 -12.02
CA MET A 254 5.46 -7.12 -12.65
C MET A 254 4.34 -7.36 -11.65
N LEU A 255 4.63 -7.99 -10.50
CA LEU A 255 3.60 -8.23 -9.48
C LEU A 255 3.04 -6.93 -8.92
N ARG A 256 3.90 -5.92 -8.77
CA ARG A 256 3.50 -4.61 -8.26
C ARG A 256 2.68 -3.83 -9.27
N SER A 257 3.05 -3.85 -10.54
CA SER A 257 2.26 -3.20 -11.62
C SER A 257 0.89 -3.86 -11.73
N LEU A 258 0.84 -5.19 -11.86
CA LEU A 258 -0.40 -5.97 -11.92
C LEU A 258 -1.27 -5.70 -10.71
N ALA A 259 -0.72 -5.80 -9.48
CA ALA A 259 -1.49 -5.51 -8.30
C ALA A 259 -2.08 -4.10 -8.38
N GLN A 260 -1.27 -3.07 -8.67
CA GLN A 260 -1.76 -1.70 -8.75
C GLN A 260 -2.83 -1.50 -9.83
N MET A 261 -2.68 -2.14 -10.99
CA MET A 261 -3.67 -2.13 -12.07
C MET A 261 -5.02 -2.69 -11.58
N PHE A 262 -5.04 -3.88 -10.96
CA PHE A 262 -6.27 -4.46 -10.38
C PHE A 262 -6.87 -3.63 -9.22
N LYS A 263 -6.10 -2.73 -8.60
CA LYS A 263 -6.62 -1.84 -7.55
C LYS A 263 -7.27 -0.58 -8.11
N HIS A 264 -6.74 -0.06 -9.21
CA HIS A 264 -7.11 1.25 -9.76
C HIS A 264 -8.01 1.15 -10.99
N GLY A 265 -7.92 0.04 -11.72
CA GLY A 265 -8.78 -0.26 -12.86
C GLY A 265 -10.22 -0.56 -12.44
N LYS A 266 -11.14 -0.35 -13.38
CA LYS A 266 -12.55 -0.71 -13.20
C LYS A 266 -12.70 -2.23 -13.25
N ARG A 267 -13.64 -2.78 -12.47
CA ARG A 267 -13.90 -4.22 -12.40
C ARG A 267 -14.12 -4.81 -13.79
N ASP A 268 -14.99 -4.22 -14.59
CA ASP A 268 -15.40 -4.75 -15.89
C ASP A 268 -14.24 -4.80 -16.91
N ASP A 269 -13.25 -3.94 -16.74
CA ASP A 269 -12.06 -3.91 -17.59
C ASP A 269 -11.06 -5.03 -17.24
N PHE A 270 -11.06 -5.49 -15.98
CA PHE A 270 -10.07 -6.44 -15.46
C PHE A 270 -10.64 -7.84 -15.24
N LEU A 271 -11.96 -7.98 -15.12
CA LEU A 271 -12.64 -9.26 -14.96
C LEU A 271 -12.28 -10.25 -16.09
N PRO A 272 -12.23 -9.88 -17.39
CA PRO A 272 -11.86 -10.81 -18.46
C PRO A 272 -10.43 -11.36 -18.35
N HIS A 273 -9.55 -10.66 -17.63
CA HIS A 273 -8.16 -11.03 -17.46
C HIS A 273 -7.87 -11.71 -16.12
N ALA A 274 -8.82 -11.68 -15.17
CA ALA A 274 -8.62 -12.11 -13.80
C ALA A 274 -8.16 -13.57 -13.67
N SER A 275 -8.85 -14.50 -14.34
CA SER A 275 -8.52 -15.94 -14.29
C SER A 275 -7.15 -16.26 -14.90
N VAL A 276 -6.80 -15.62 -16.02
CA VAL A 276 -5.49 -15.81 -16.69
C VAL A 276 -4.35 -15.34 -15.79
N VAL A 277 -4.51 -14.17 -15.17
CA VAL A 277 -3.49 -13.63 -14.24
C VAL A 277 -3.37 -14.52 -13.00
N LEU A 278 -4.48 -15.02 -12.46
CA LEU A 278 -4.47 -15.93 -11.30
C LEU A 278 -3.70 -17.21 -11.62
N GLN A 279 -4.02 -17.86 -12.73
CA GLN A 279 -3.37 -19.11 -13.15
C GLN A 279 -1.85 -18.92 -13.32
N CYS A 280 -1.42 -17.80 -13.91
CA CYS A 280 0.00 -17.47 -14.03
C CYS A 280 0.67 -17.33 -12.66
N VAL A 281 0.07 -16.54 -11.74
CA VAL A 281 0.64 -16.29 -10.40
C VAL A 281 0.74 -17.57 -9.57
N VAL A 282 -0.26 -18.44 -9.64
CA VAL A 282 -0.27 -19.74 -8.94
C VAL A 282 0.80 -20.66 -9.52
N LYS A 283 0.90 -20.76 -10.85
CA LYS A 283 1.93 -21.57 -11.54
C LYS A 283 3.35 -21.16 -11.17
N CYS A 284 3.57 -19.87 -10.95
CA CYS A 284 4.86 -19.30 -10.55
C CYS A 284 5.31 -19.66 -9.13
N ARG A 285 4.46 -20.30 -8.30
CA ARG A 285 4.77 -20.71 -6.90
C ARG A 285 5.47 -19.64 -6.06
N LEU A 286 5.03 -18.40 -6.22
CA LEU A 286 5.69 -17.23 -5.62
C LEU A 286 5.75 -17.25 -4.09
N LEU A 287 4.90 -18.02 -3.40
CA LEU A 287 4.94 -18.17 -1.95
C LEU A 287 6.11 -19.05 -1.46
N GLU A 288 6.78 -19.78 -2.35
CA GLU A 288 8.00 -20.53 -2.03
C GLU A 288 9.27 -19.67 -2.20
N ALA A 289 9.15 -18.45 -2.75
CA ALA A 289 10.28 -17.59 -3.01
C ALA A 289 11.03 -17.19 -1.72
N SER A 290 12.36 -17.12 -1.80
CA SER A 290 13.23 -16.62 -0.72
C SER A 290 12.86 -15.19 -0.32
N ASN A 291 12.55 -14.35 -1.32
CA ASN A 291 12.28 -12.92 -1.19
C ASN A 291 10.88 -12.63 -0.61
N THR A 292 10.86 -12.04 0.58
CA THR A 292 9.64 -11.65 1.31
C THR A 292 8.73 -10.70 0.54
N ASN A 293 9.28 -9.79 -0.26
CA ASN A 293 8.49 -8.83 -1.02
C ASN A 293 7.71 -9.51 -2.15
N LEU A 294 8.29 -10.52 -2.81
CA LEU A 294 7.60 -11.29 -3.85
C LEU A 294 6.40 -12.05 -3.27
N ARG A 295 6.61 -12.74 -2.13
CA ARG A 295 5.52 -13.44 -1.42
C ARG A 295 4.39 -12.48 -1.03
N LYS A 296 4.74 -11.35 -0.42
CA LYS A 296 3.79 -10.29 -0.04
C LYS A 296 3.03 -9.70 -1.23
N LEU A 297 3.71 -9.47 -2.36
CA LEU A 297 3.08 -8.95 -3.57
C LEU A 297 2.16 -9.97 -4.22
N SER A 298 2.55 -11.26 -4.24
CA SER A 298 1.70 -12.36 -4.69
C SER A 298 0.37 -12.40 -3.91
N ILE A 299 0.43 -12.44 -2.57
CA ILE A 299 -0.76 -12.37 -1.71
C ILE A 299 -1.63 -11.15 -2.02
N LYS A 300 -1.00 -9.98 -2.22
CA LYS A 300 -1.70 -8.74 -2.51
C LYS A 300 -2.35 -8.71 -3.89
N LEU A 301 -1.74 -9.36 -4.89
CA LEU A 301 -2.30 -9.50 -6.23
C LEU A 301 -3.48 -10.48 -6.21
N VAL A 302 -3.30 -11.68 -5.66
CA VAL A 302 -4.36 -12.71 -5.54
C VAL A 302 -5.57 -12.16 -4.78
N GLN A 303 -5.35 -11.42 -3.69
CA GLN A 303 -6.42 -10.69 -3.01
C GLN A 303 -7.22 -9.79 -3.97
N ARG A 304 -6.54 -8.99 -4.80
CA ARG A 304 -7.21 -8.01 -5.69
C ARG A 304 -7.95 -8.69 -6.82
N ILE A 305 -7.43 -9.82 -7.31
CA ILE A 305 -8.11 -10.67 -8.28
C ILE A 305 -9.41 -11.22 -7.67
N GLY A 306 -9.39 -11.75 -6.44
CA GLY A 306 -10.61 -12.19 -5.76
C GLY A 306 -11.64 -11.07 -5.56
N LEU A 307 -11.17 -9.86 -5.24
CA LEU A 307 -12.04 -8.67 -5.18
C LEU A 307 -12.51 -8.18 -6.57
N THR A 308 -11.97 -8.71 -7.66
CA THR A 308 -12.45 -8.42 -9.02
C THR A 308 -13.56 -9.40 -9.38
N PHE A 309 -13.43 -10.68 -9.02
CA PHE A 309 -14.50 -11.67 -9.16
C PHE A 309 -15.75 -11.27 -8.37
N LEU A 310 -15.60 -10.89 -7.10
CA LEU A 310 -16.71 -10.53 -6.23
C LEU A 310 -17.18 -9.09 -6.45
N LYS A 311 -18.48 -8.89 -6.72
CA LYS A 311 -19.10 -7.56 -6.81
C LYS A 311 -18.88 -6.78 -5.50
N PRO A 312 -18.65 -5.45 -5.55
CA PRO A 312 -18.57 -4.65 -4.33
C PRO A 312 -19.92 -4.64 -3.59
N LYS A 313 -20.02 -5.37 -2.48
CA LYS A 313 -21.18 -5.34 -1.57
C LYS A 313 -20.77 -5.16 -0.12
N LEU A 314 -21.70 -4.65 0.69
CA LEU A 314 -21.61 -4.68 2.15
C LEU A 314 -22.47 -5.83 2.63
N ALA A 315 -21.85 -6.89 3.14
CA ALA A 315 -22.59 -8.04 3.66
C ALA A 315 -23.59 -7.63 4.75
N ALA A 316 -24.88 -7.89 4.52
CA ALA A 316 -25.98 -7.57 5.44
C ALA A 316 -25.89 -8.37 6.74
N TRP A 317 -25.36 -9.59 6.66
CA TRP A 317 -25.16 -10.51 7.78
C TRP A 317 -24.08 -10.07 8.80
N ARG A 318 -23.33 -9.01 8.51
CA ARG A 318 -22.25 -8.52 9.38
C ARG A 318 -22.78 -8.11 10.76
N TYR A 319 -21.97 -8.37 11.77
CA TYR A 319 -22.23 -7.89 13.12
C TYR A 319 -22.09 -6.37 13.20
N GLN A 320 -23.18 -5.68 13.52
CA GLN A 320 -23.27 -4.21 13.54
C GLN A 320 -23.29 -3.61 14.97
N ARG A 321 -23.18 -4.43 16.03
CA ARG A 321 -23.27 -3.90 17.40
C ARG A 321 -22.01 -3.09 17.73
N GLY A 322 -22.15 -1.76 17.69
CA GLY A 322 -21.05 -0.79 17.84
C GLY A 322 -21.03 0.28 16.74
N SER A 323 -21.73 0.06 15.62
CA SER A 323 -21.98 1.06 14.57
C SER A 323 -23.40 1.63 14.64
N ARG A 324 -23.99 1.69 15.85
CA ARG A 324 -25.17 2.53 16.08
C ARG A 324 -24.72 3.95 15.82
N SER A 325 -25.34 4.60 14.84
CA SER A 325 -24.97 5.95 14.47
C SER A 325 -25.08 6.82 15.72
N LEU A 326 -24.12 7.73 15.94
CA LEU A 326 -24.26 8.72 17.00
C LEU A 326 -25.58 9.49 16.84
N LEU A 327 -26.07 9.63 15.60
CA LEU A 327 -27.40 10.15 15.27
C LEU A 327 -28.55 9.33 15.85
N ASP A 328 -28.48 7.99 15.84
CA ASP A 328 -29.55 7.14 16.40
C ASP A 328 -29.62 7.30 17.93
N ASN A 329 -28.46 7.50 18.58
CA ASN A 329 -28.38 7.77 20.01
C ASN A 329 -28.78 9.22 20.36
N LEU A 330 -28.55 10.18 19.46
CA LEU A 330 -28.95 11.59 19.63
C LEU A 330 -30.44 11.84 19.32
N GLN A 331 -31.06 10.99 18.51
CA GLN A 331 -32.50 11.05 18.18
C GLN A 331 -33.41 10.42 19.25
N ALA A 332 -32.86 9.88 20.33
CA ALA A 332 -33.64 9.40 21.48
C ALA A 332 -33.53 10.31 22.72
N PRO A 333 -33.98 11.58 22.69
CA PRO A 333 -34.18 12.33 23.91
C PRO A 333 -35.54 11.95 24.52
N GLY A 334 -35.52 11.32 25.70
CA GLY A 334 -36.65 11.45 26.64
C GLY A 334 -37.38 10.18 27.12
N GLN A 335 -36.68 9.10 27.48
CA GLN A 335 -37.25 8.08 28.39
C GLN A 335 -36.22 7.55 29.38
N GLN A 336 -35.65 8.43 30.21
CA GLN A 336 -35.02 8.01 31.46
C GLN A 336 -35.35 9.01 32.56
N GLN A 337 -36.50 8.82 33.20
CA GLN A 337 -36.68 9.16 34.62
C GLN A 337 -37.85 8.37 35.22
N GLN A 338 -37.56 7.76 36.39
CA GLN A 338 -38.43 6.96 37.29
C GLN A 338 -38.60 5.50 36.82
N GLN A 339 -38.07 4.46 37.48
CA GLN A 339 -38.10 4.14 38.91
C GLN A 339 -37.06 3.07 39.30
N GLN A 340 -36.69 3.06 40.60
CA GLN A 340 -35.76 2.13 41.25
C GLN A 340 -36.42 0.80 41.65
N GLN A 341 -35.55 -0.23 41.82
CA GLN A 341 -35.65 -1.49 42.59
C GLN A 341 -35.71 -2.81 41.77
N SER A 342 -34.65 -3.61 41.94
CA SER A 342 -34.44 -5.02 41.53
C SER A 342 -35.50 -5.98 42.13
N PRO A 343 -35.74 -7.23 41.64
CA PRO A 343 -34.77 -8.15 41.01
C PRO A 343 -35.26 -8.97 39.78
N LEU A 344 -34.31 -9.68 39.15
CA LEU A 344 -34.44 -10.83 38.23
C LEU A 344 -35.87 -11.27 37.82
N ILE A 345 -36.28 -10.89 36.61
CA ILE A 345 -37.27 -11.65 35.81
C ILE A 345 -36.83 -11.66 34.35
N VAL A 346 -36.61 -12.87 33.84
CA VAL A 346 -36.54 -13.22 32.43
C VAL A 346 -37.80 -12.70 31.74
N SER A 347 -37.68 -11.68 30.90
CA SER A 347 -38.73 -11.36 29.93
C SER A 347 -38.11 -10.99 28.60
N SER A 348 -38.20 -11.96 27.70
CA SER A 348 -38.29 -11.79 26.26
C SER A 348 -39.18 -10.61 25.90
N GLN A 349 -38.61 -9.54 25.37
CA GLN A 349 -39.32 -8.64 24.46
C GLN A 349 -38.32 -8.01 23.50
N ALA A 350 -38.25 -8.66 22.33
CA ALA A 350 -37.69 -8.12 21.12
C ALA A 350 -38.37 -6.79 20.80
N SER A 351 -37.64 -5.69 20.93
CA SER A 351 -37.96 -4.45 20.24
C SER A 351 -37.44 -4.63 18.81
N ALA A 352 -38.40 -4.94 17.92
CA ALA A 352 -38.18 -5.09 16.50
C ALA A 352 -37.42 -3.88 15.95
N ALA A 353 -36.16 -4.10 15.58
CA ALA A 353 -35.57 -3.34 14.48
C ALA A 353 -36.51 -3.51 13.26
N PRO A 354 -36.63 -2.52 12.37
CA PRO A 354 -37.31 -2.75 11.11
C PRO A 354 -36.67 -4.01 10.52
N ARG A 355 -37.50 -5.03 10.25
CA ARG A 355 -37.08 -6.17 9.45
C ARG A 355 -36.46 -5.53 8.20
N ALA A 356 -35.13 -5.60 8.11
CA ALA A 356 -34.50 -5.63 6.80
C ALA A 356 -35.31 -6.70 6.08
N ASN A 357 -35.94 -6.34 4.96
CA ASN A 357 -36.64 -7.32 4.17
C ASN A 357 -35.72 -8.55 4.08
N ASP A 358 -36.23 -9.69 4.55
CA ASP A 358 -35.83 -11.01 4.06
C ASP A 358 -36.25 -11.09 2.58
N ASP A 359 -35.77 -10.15 1.77
CA ASP A 359 -35.82 -10.27 0.32
C ASP A 359 -34.51 -10.99 -0.03
N ASP A 360 -34.70 -12.24 -0.45
CA ASP A 360 -33.75 -13.27 -0.86
C ASP A 360 -32.79 -12.87 -2.00
N ASP A 361 -32.34 -11.61 -2.08
CA ASP A 361 -31.46 -11.13 -3.15
C ASP A 361 -29.97 -11.51 -2.92
N ASP A 362 -29.62 -12.14 -1.79
CA ASP A 362 -28.24 -12.53 -1.47
C ASP A 362 -27.88 -13.98 -1.86
N GLU A 363 -28.84 -14.80 -2.32
CA GLU A 363 -28.62 -16.22 -2.66
C GLU A 363 -28.11 -16.45 -4.10
N ASP A 364 -28.26 -15.50 -5.02
CA ASP A 364 -28.10 -15.73 -6.48
C ASP A 364 -26.84 -15.11 -7.15
N ASP A 365 -25.85 -14.63 -6.38
CA ASP A 365 -24.55 -14.28 -6.98
C ASP A 365 -23.72 -15.56 -7.15
N ASP A 366 -23.70 -16.14 -8.36
CA ASP A 366 -22.77 -17.22 -8.72
C ASP A 366 -21.33 -16.84 -8.33
N ILE A 367 -20.80 -17.53 -7.31
CA ILE A 367 -19.43 -17.34 -6.85
C ILE A 367 -18.51 -18.14 -7.77
N PRO A 368 -17.55 -17.48 -8.45
CA PRO A 368 -16.65 -18.19 -9.36
C PRO A 368 -15.84 -19.26 -8.63
N GLU A 369 -15.66 -20.42 -9.26
CA GLU A 369 -14.90 -21.57 -8.72
C GLU A 369 -13.48 -21.16 -8.30
N GLU A 370 -12.88 -20.17 -8.98
CA GLU A 370 -11.55 -19.66 -8.64
C GLU A 370 -11.44 -19.07 -7.22
N MET A 371 -12.58 -18.74 -6.58
CA MET A 371 -12.60 -18.16 -5.25
C MET A 371 -12.08 -19.11 -4.17
N GLU A 372 -12.31 -20.41 -4.30
CA GLU A 372 -11.78 -21.42 -3.37
C GLU A 372 -10.24 -21.39 -3.38
N GLY A 373 -9.63 -21.46 -4.57
CA GLY A 373 -8.18 -21.37 -4.73
C GLY A 373 -7.60 -20.02 -4.27
N ILE A 374 -8.35 -18.92 -4.41
CA ILE A 374 -7.95 -17.63 -3.85
C ILE A 374 -7.91 -17.66 -2.32
N ILE A 375 -8.95 -18.22 -1.68
CA ILE A 375 -9.03 -18.34 -0.23
C ILE A 375 -7.91 -19.23 0.29
N GLU A 376 -7.69 -20.39 -0.33
CA GLU A 376 -6.61 -21.31 0.01
C GLU A 376 -5.23 -20.63 -0.09
N HIS A 377 -4.96 -19.89 -1.17
CA HIS A 377 -3.71 -19.16 -1.36
C HIS A 377 -3.50 -18.08 -0.28
N LEU A 378 -4.58 -17.43 0.17
CA LEU A 378 -4.52 -16.47 1.28
C LEU A 378 -4.31 -17.16 2.64
N LEU A 379 -4.96 -18.30 2.88
CA LEU A 379 -4.78 -19.10 4.10
C LEU A 379 -3.34 -19.61 4.22
N PHE A 380 -2.73 -20.09 3.12
CA PHE A 380 -1.31 -20.45 3.10
C PHE A 380 -0.42 -19.26 3.49
N GLY A 381 -0.76 -18.05 3.03
CA GLY A 381 -0.08 -16.82 3.40
C GLY A 381 -0.14 -16.47 4.90
N LEU A 382 -1.10 -16.98 5.67
CA LEU A 382 -1.15 -16.83 7.12
C LEU A 382 -0.04 -17.61 7.84
N LYS A 383 0.48 -18.67 7.21
CA LYS A 383 1.54 -19.52 7.76
C LYS A 383 2.95 -19.06 7.38
N ASP A 384 3.07 -17.93 6.67
CA ASP A 384 4.36 -17.40 6.18
C ASP A 384 5.35 -17.10 7.32
N LYS A 385 6.65 -17.27 7.03
CA LYS A 385 7.74 -16.97 7.96
C LYS A 385 7.81 -15.48 8.36
N ASP A 386 7.38 -14.58 7.49
CA ASP A 386 7.48 -13.14 7.70
C ASP A 386 6.13 -12.51 8.04
N THR A 387 6.08 -11.76 9.14
CA THR A 387 4.86 -11.09 9.64
C THR A 387 4.21 -10.16 8.62
N VAL A 388 5.00 -9.49 7.76
CA VAL A 388 4.48 -8.60 6.73
C VAL A 388 3.67 -9.32 5.65
N VAL A 389 3.96 -10.61 5.40
CA VAL A 389 3.19 -11.46 4.48
C VAL A 389 1.91 -11.92 5.17
N ARG A 390 2.01 -12.43 6.40
CA ARG A 390 0.86 -12.85 7.23
C ARG A 390 -0.18 -11.73 7.39
N TRP A 391 0.27 -10.51 7.66
CA TRP A 391 -0.60 -9.34 7.73
C TRP A 391 -1.27 -8.99 6.40
N SER A 392 -0.56 -9.16 5.28
CA SER A 392 -1.14 -8.96 3.94
C SER A 392 -2.21 -10.01 3.64
N ALA A 393 -1.99 -11.26 4.06
CA ALA A 393 -2.92 -12.37 3.91
C ALA A 393 -4.17 -12.18 4.77
N ALA A 394 -4.02 -11.85 6.06
CA ALA A 394 -5.13 -11.53 6.96
C ALA A 394 -6.01 -10.40 6.42
N LYS A 395 -5.40 -9.31 5.93
CA LYS A 395 -6.11 -8.22 5.23
C LYS A 395 -6.76 -8.66 3.92
N GLY A 396 -6.16 -9.65 3.25
CA GLY A 396 -6.70 -10.37 2.11
C GLY A 396 -8.05 -10.97 2.43
N ILE A 397 -8.01 -11.92 3.37
CA ILE A 397 -9.13 -12.70 3.86
C ILE A 397 -10.25 -11.78 4.31
N GLY A 398 -10.00 -10.86 5.25
CA GLY A 398 -11.07 -9.98 5.73
C GLY A 398 -11.71 -9.08 4.65
N ARG A 399 -11.03 -8.79 3.53
CA ARG A 399 -11.64 -8.07 2.41
C ARG A 399 -12.47 -8.98 1.50
N VAL A 400 -12.00 -10.21 1.27
CA VAL A 400 -12.69 -11.22 0.46
C VAL A 400 -13.92 -11.74 1.19
N THR A 401 -13.76 -12.20 2.44
CA THR A 401 -14.84 -12.70 3.31
C THR A 401 -15.98 -11.70 3.44
N GLY A 402 -15.68 -10.40 3.50
CA GLY A 402 -16.70 -9.34 3.58
C GLY A 402 -17.58 -9.16 2.34
N ARG A 403 -17.33 -9.92 1.27
CA ARG A 403 -18.13 -9.94 0.03
C ARG A 403 -18.75 -11.31 -0.25
N LEU A 404 -18.48 -12.32 0.58
CA LEU A 404 -19.06 -13.64 0.45
C LEU A 404 -20.45 -13.68 1.11
N GLN A 405 -21.24 -14.68 0.72
CA GLN A 405 -22.44 -15.09 1.44
C GLN A 405 -22.08 -15.56 2.85
N LYS A 406 -23.07 -15.57 3.74
CA LYS A 406 -22.89 -15.86 5.16
C LYS A 406 -22.25 -17.23 5.40
N ASP A 407 -22.72 -18.26 4.71
CA ASP A 407 -22.27 -19.64 4.94
C ASP A 407 -20.81 -19.82 4.51
N LEU A 408 -20.45 -19.35 3.31
CA LEU A 408 -19.07 -19.37 2.84
C LEU A 408 -18.13 -18.49 3.69
N ALA A 409 -18.64 -17.38 4.22
CA ALA A 409 -17.87 -16.57 5.15
C ALA A 409 -17.61 -17.30 6.48
N ASP A 410 -18.57 -18.10 6.96
CA ASP A 410 -18.44 -18.93 8.14
C ASP A 410 -17.47 -20.10 7.91
N ASP A 411 -17.47 -20.71 6.72
CA ASP A 411 -16.47 -21.70 6.32
C ASP A 411 -15.05 -21.12 6.37
N VAL A 412 -14.86 -19.90 5.88
CA VAL A 412 -13.57 -19.20 5.98
C VAL A 412 -13.16 -18.98 7.45
N VAL A 413 -14.10 -18.69 8.35
CA VAL A 413 -13.82 -18.58 9.79
C VAL A 413 -13.35 -19.93 10.34
N ALA A 414 -14.03 -21.02 9.99
CA ALA A 414 -13.64 -22.36 10.40
C ALA A 414 -12.20 -22.70 9.96
N SER A 415 -11.84 -22.44 8.70
CA SER A 415 -10.46 -22.66 8.21
C SER A 415 -9.41 -21.80 8.92
N ILE A 416 -9.78 -20.60 9.41
CA ILE A 416 -8.86 -19.77 10.20
C ILE A 416 -8.66 -20.37 11.60
N LEU A 417 -9.70 -20.93 12.22
CA LEU A 417 -9.60 -21.58 13.53
C LEU A 417 -8.69 -22.81 13.48
N GLU A 418 -8.66 -23.53 12.37
CA GLU A 418 -7.70 -24.64 12.18
C GLU A 418 -6.24 -24.19 12.31
N CYS A 419 -5.92 -22.94 11.94
CA CYS A 419 -4.58 -22.37 12.10
C CYS A 419 -4.18 -22.15 13.58
N LEU A 420 -5.14 -22.20 14.50
CA LEU A 420 -4.93 -22.04 15.94
C LEU A 420 -4.83 -23.37 16.69
N SER A 421 -5.05 -24.49 16.01
CA SER A 421 -5.02 -25.81 16.62
C SER A 421 -3.66 -26.14 17.25
N VAL A 422 -3.65 -26.95 18.31
CA VAL A 422 -2.45 -27.32 19.09
C VAL A 422 -1.32 -27.93 18.23
N GLY A 423 -1.65 -28.53 17.08
CA GLY A 423 -0.67 -29.13 16.16
C GLY A 423 0.01 -28.14 15.20
N GLU A 424 -0.44 -26.89 15.16
CA GLU A 424 0.04 -25.89 14.21
C GLU A 424 1.29 -25.15 14.69
N THR A 425 1.95 -24.48 13.75
CA THR A 425 3.16 -23.71 14.07
C THR A 425 2.83 -22.37 14.73
N ASN A 426 3.74 -21.83 15.55
CA ASN A 426 3.62 -20.44 16.07
C ASN A 426 3.39 -19.40 14.97
N LYS A 427 3.86 -19.68 13.74
CA LYS A 427 3.66 -18.82 12.57
C LYS A 427 2.20 -18.83 12.13
N ALA A 428 1.62 -20.02 11.99
CA ALA A 428 0.22 -20.23 11.67
C ALA A 428 -0.68 -19.64 12.76
N TRP A 429 -0.36 -19.89 14.04
CA TRP A 429 -1.14 -19.38 15.17
C TRP A 429 -1.24 -17.85 15.16
N HIS A 430 -0.10 -17.16 15.11
CA HIS A 430 -0.09 -15.70 15.02
C HIS A 430 -0.73 -15.18 13.72
N GLY A 431 -0.64 -15.92 12.60
CA GLY A 431 -1.37 -15.59 11.37
C GLY A 431 -2.89 -15.66 11.55
N GLY A 432 -3.38 -16.74 12.19
CA GLY A 432 -4.78 -16.93 12.56
C GLY A 432 -5.30 -15.81 13.45
N CYS A 433 -4.54 -15.42 14.48
CA CYS A 433 -4.90 -14.28 15.34
C CYS A 433 -5.03 -12.97 14.55
N LEU A 434 -4.11 -12.68 13.62
CA LEU A 434 -4.21 -11.49 12.76
C LEU A 434 -5.46 -11.54 11.87
N ALA A 435 -5.81 -12.70 11.34
CA ALA A 435 -7.00 -12.89 10.51
C ALA A 435 -8.29 -12.71 11.33
N LEU A 436 -8.40 -13.34 12.50
CA LEU A 436 -9.53 -13.15 13.43
C LEU A 436 -9.67 -11.70 13.86
N ALA A 437 -8.56 -11.01 14.18
CA ALA A 437 -8.59 -9.60 14.51
C ALA A 437 -9.13 -8.75 13.35
N GLU A 438 -8.73 -9.03 12.11
CA GLU A 438 -9.23 -8.33 10.93
C GLU A 438 -10.71 -8.64 10.64
N LEU A 439 -11.17 -9.87 10.87
CA LEU A 439 -12.59 -10.23 10.78
C LEU A 439 -13.42 -9.54 11.87
N GLY A 440 -12.97 -9.58 13.13
CA GLY A 440 -13.60 -8.91 14.26
C GLY A 440 -13.71 -7.40 14.04
N ARG A 441 -12.62 -6.75 13.60
CA ARG A 441 -12.60 -5.31 13.25
C ARG A 441 -13.59 -4.95 12.13
N ARG A 442 -13.93 -5.92 11.28
CA ARG A 442 -14.90 -5.75 10.18
C ARG A 442 -16.31 -6.24 10.55
N GLY A 443 -16.55 -6.75 11.75
CA GLY A 443 -17.84 -7.35 12.11
C GLY A 443 -18.16 -8.61 11.29
N LEU A 444 -17.15 -9.31 10.79
CA LEU A 444 -17.29 -10.55 10.03
C LEU A 444 -17.20 -11.81 10.91
N LEU A 445 -16.71 -11.66 12.15
CA LEU A 445 -16.73 -12.72 13.15
C LEU A 445 -18.07 -12.65 13.89
N LEU A 446 -18.96 -13.60 13.61
CA LEU A 446 -20.29 -13.64 14.20
C LEU A 446 -20.25 -14.04 15.69
N PRO A 447 -21.20 -13.54 16.52
CA PRO A 447 -21.25 -13.88 17.95
C PRO A 447 -21.30 -15.39 18.24
N SER A 448 -21.90 -16.17 17.34
CA SER A 448 -21.97 -17.64 17.44
C SER A 448 -20.59 -18.30 17.41
N ARG A 449 -19.61 -17.70 16.73
CA ARG A 449 -18.23 -18.20 16.60
C ARG A 449 -17.28 -17.65 17.66
N LEU A 450 -17.72 -16.72 18.51
CA LEU A 450 -16.87 -16.17 19.56
C LEU A 450 -16.44 -17.21 20.61
N PRO A 451 -17.32 -18.12 21.09
CA PRO A 451 -16.89 -19.17 22.03
C PRO A 451 -15.79 -20.04 21.44
N ASP A 452 -15.95 -20.48 20.18
CA ASP A 452 -14.97 -21.30 19.45
C ASP A 452 -13.63 -20.55 19.32
N ALA A 453 -13.67 -19.30 18.87
CA ALA A 453 -12.47 -18.49 18.69
C ALA A 453 -11.73 -18.22 20.02
N ILE A 454 -12.46 -17.98 21.11
CA ILE A 454 -11.87 -17.75 22.43
C ILE A 454 -11.25 -19.05 22.97
N ALA A 455 -11.93 -20.18 22.79
CA ALA A 455 -11.42 -21.48 23.24
C ALA A 455 -10.08 -21.83 22.59
N GLU A 456 -9.91 -21.56 21.29
CA GLU A 456 -8.65 -21.82 20.58
C GLU A 456 -7.52 -20.82 20.92
N ILE A 457 -7.84 -19.61 21.39
CA ILE A 457 -6.84 -18.59 21.76
C ILE A 457 -6.30 -18.81 23.18
N ILE A 458 -7.12 -19.34 24.09
CA ILE A 458 -6.78 -19.49 25.52
C ILE A 458 -6.08 -20.83 25.82
N GLN A 459 -6.19 -21.82 24.92
CA GLN A 459 -5.43 -23.07 24.98
C GLN A 459 -3.91 -22.81 24.97
#